data_AF-A0A520EKC1-F1
#
_entry.id   AF-A0A520EKC1-F1
#
_cell.length_a   1.000
_cell.length_b   1.000
_cell.length_c   1.000
_cell.angle_alpha   90.00
_cell.angle_beta   90.00
_cell.angle_gamma   90.00
#
_symmetry.space_group_name_H-M   'P 1'
#
loop_
_entity.id
_entity.type
_entity.pdbx_description
1 polymer ?
#
loop_
_entity_poly.entity_id
_entity_poly.type
_entity_poly.pdbx_seq_one_letter_code
_entity_poly.pdbx_strand_id
1 'polypeptide(L)' 'RVPARVGEHVLPNTGGDAMFTIGGYYTDSLRRVDGEWKICKKQLTVLWNSGNPQILAMARERAAALLADV' A
#
# COMPACT_ATOMS: atom_id res chain seq x y z
N ARG A 1 18.58 -4.90 13.77
CA ARG A 1 17.29 -4.20 13.52
C ARG A 1 17.19 -3.96 12.03
N VAL A 2 16.19 -4.49 11.34
CA VAL A 2 15.99 -4.23 9.89
C VAL A 2 15.55 -2.76 9.75
N PRO A 3 16.18 -1.94 8.91
CA PRO A 3 15.78 -0.55 8.72
C PRO A 3 14.36 -0.50 8.10
N ALA A 4 13.54 0.41 8.60
CA ALA A 4 12.22 0.65 8.03
C ALA A 4 12.37 1.18 6.60
N ARG A 5 11.65 0.60 5.65
CA ARG A 5 11.43 1.18 4.33
C ARG A 5 10.22 2.10 4.37
N VAL A 6 10.29 3.19 3.63
CA VAL A 6 9.23 4.19 3.51
C VAL A 6 8.50 3.99 2.19
N GLY A 7 7.18 4.07 2.24
CA GLY A 7 6.31 4.15 1.08
C GLY A 7 5.38 5.36 1.18
N GLU A 8 5.16 6.03 0.06
CA GLU A 8 4.29 7.19 -0.04
C GLU A 8 3.10 6.89 -0.94
N HIS A 9 1.93 7.32 -0.49
CA HIS A 9 0.68 7.29 -1.23
C HIS A 9 0.26 8.74 -1.45
N VAL A 10 -0.02 9.09 -2.71
CA VAL A 10 -0.45 10.43 -3.09
C VAL A 10 -1.78 10.34 -3.82
N LEU A 11 -2.78 11.07 -3.33
CA LEU A 11 -4.07 11.19 -4.01
C LEU A 11 -4.55 12.65 -3.96
N PRO A 12 -4.47 13.39 -5.08
CA PRO A 12 -5.10 14.70 -5.17
C PRO A 12 -6.60 14.61 -4.88
N ASN A 13 -7.06 15.40 -3.91
CA ASN A 13 -8.43 15.38 -3.42
C ASN A 13 -8.80 16.77 -2.87
N THR A 14 -10.09 16.99 -2.62
CA THR A 14 -10.63 18.26 -2.12
C THR A 14 -10.85 18.27 -0.61
N GLY A 15 -10.44 17.21 0.12
CA GLY A 15 -10.71 17.03 1.54
C GLY A 15 -9.53 16.43 2.31
N GLY A 16 -8.81 17.28 3.05
CA GLY A 16 -7.63 16.89 3.83
C GLY A 16 -6.33 16.93 3.03
N ASP A 17 -5.26 16.40 3.61
CA ASP A 17 -3.94 16.30 2.95
C ASP A 17 -3.95 15.25 1.82
N ALA A 18 -3.17 15.45 0.78
CA ALA A 18 -3.07 14.52 -0.35
C ALA A 18 -2.07 13.38 -0.10
N MET A 19 -1.27 13.47 0.96
CA MET A 19 -0.16 12.56 1.24
C MET A 19 -0.46 11.59 2.39
N PHE A 20 -0.03 10.34 2.24
CA PHE A 20 0.07 9.37 3.32
C PHE A 20 1.37 8.60 3.24
N THR A 21 2.16 8.64 4.30
CA THR A 21 3.49 8.03 4.36
C THR A 21 3.49 6.91 5.39
N ILE A 22 4.03 5.74 5.01
CA ILE A 22 4.12 4.56 5.87
C ILE A 22 5.58 4.13 5.97
N GLY A 23 6.07 3.95 7.19
CA GLY A 23 7.35 3.32 7.47
C GLY A 23 7.18 1.93 8.07
N GLY A 24 7.85 0.92 7.51
CA GLY A 24 7.71 -0.46 7.95
C GLY A 24 8.68 -1.43 7.29
N TYR A 25 8.40 -2.72 7.41
CA TYR A 25 9.13 -3.74 6.66
C TYR A 25 8.16 -4.82 6.15
N TYR A 26 8.55 -5.45 5.05
CA TYR A 26 7.80 -6.57 4.49
C TYR A 26 8.34 -7.90 5.04
N THR A 27 7.42 -8.81 5.33
CA THR A 27 7.69 -10.23 5.53
C THR A 27 7.04 -10.99 4.40
N ASP A 28 7.86 -11.38 3.43
CA ASP A 28 7.40 -12.09 2.23
C ASP A 28 7.74 -13.58 2.36
N SER A 29 6.80 -14.44 2.01
CA SER A 29 7.05 -15.87 1.83
C SER A 29 7.13 -16.15 0.34
N LEU A 30 8.18 -16.87 -0.06
CA LEU A 30 8.43 -17.21 -1.44
C LEU A 30 8.26 -18.72 -1.64
N ARG A 31 7.69 -19.11 -2.78
CA ARG A 31 7.62 -20.49 -3.23
C ARG A 31 8.22 -20.59 -4.63
N ARG A 32 8.95 -21.68 -4.89
CA ARG A 32 9.39 -22.01 -6.23
C ARG A 32 8.29 -22.78 -6.97
N VAL A 33 7.86 -22.27 -8.13
CA VAL A 33 6.83 -22.86 -9.00
C VAL A 33 7.39 -22.88 -10.41
N ASP A 34 7.44 -24.06 -11.04
CA ASP A 34 7.98 -24.27 -12.38
C ASP A 34 9.38 -23.67 -12.61
N GLY A 35 10.23 -23.77 -11.58
CA GLY A 35 11.60 -23.25 -11.61
C GLY A 35 11.73 -21.76 -11.23
N GLU A 36 10.63 -21.02 -11.11
CA GLU A 36 10.63 -19.58 -10.82
C GLU A 36 10.23 -19.27 -9.36
N TRP A 37 10.83 -18.24 -8.78
CA TRP A 37 10.41 -17.74 -7.47
C TRP A 37 9.17 -16.86 -7.59
N LYS A 38 8.15 -17.17 -6.80
CA LYS A 38 6.91 -16.39 -6.70
C LYS A 38 6.69 -15.98 -5.25
N ILE A 39 6.17 -14.77 -5.03
CA ILE A 39 5.68 -14.33 -3.72
C ILE A 39 4.33 -15.01 -3.49
N CYS A 40 4.24 -15.87 -2.48
CA CYS A 40 2.99 -16.55 -2.13
C CYS A 40 2.28 -15.93 -0.92
N LYS A 41 3.01 -15.17 -0.09
CA LYS A 41 2.45 -14.36 0.99
C LYS A 41 3.24 -13.07 1.10
N LYS A 42 2.55 -11.95 1.29
CA LYS A 42 3.12 -10.62 1.52
C LYS A 42 2.47 -9.98 2.73
N GLN A 43 3.26 -9.59 3.72
CA GLN A 43 2.78 -8.90 4.91
C GLN A 43 3.61 -7.63 5.14
N LEU A 44 2.95 -6.48 5.25
CA LEU A 44 3.59 -5.23 5.66
C LEU A 44 3.38 -5.03 7.17
N THR A 45 4.47 -5.01 7.92
CA THR A 45 4.43 -4.59 9.34
C THR A 45 4.72 -3.10 9.41
N VAL A 46 3.71 -2.32 9.77
CA VAL A 46 3.80 -0.87 9.93
C VAL A 46 4.41 -0.55 11.29
N LEU A 47 5.44 0.29 11.30
CA LEU A 47 6.11 0.76 12.51
C LEU A 47 5.68 2.18 12.87
N TRP A 48 5.46 3.01 11.85
CA TRP A 48 4.93 4.35 11.99
C TRP A 48 4.21 4.74 10.69
N ASN A 49 3.32 5.73 10.80
CA ASN A 49 2.70 6.37 9.66
C ASN A 49 2.53 7.87 9.94
N SER A 50 2.36 8.66 8.87
CA SER A 50 2.17 10.11 8.92
C SER A 50 1.29 10.55 7.75
N GLY A 51 0.58 11.67 7.90
CA GLY A 51 -0.30 12.22 6.87
C GLY A 51 -1.74 11.69 6.97
N ASN A 52 -2.41 11.60 5.83
CA ASN A 52 -3.85 11.34 5.70
C ASN A 52 -4.14 9.88 5.28
N PRO A 53 -4.36 8.93 6.21
CA PRO A 53 -4.70 7.54 5.86
C PRO A 53 -6.02 7.39 5.08
N GLN A 54 -6.92 8.38 5.15
CA GLN A 54 -8.21 8.34 4.45
C GLN A 54 -8.04 8.30 2.93
N ILE A 55 -6.89 8.72 2.39
CA ILE A 55 -6.63 8.65 0.94
C ILE A 55 -6.72 7.21 0.40
N LEU A 56 -6.41 6.19 1.21
CA LEU A 56 -6.52 4.79 0.78
C LEU A 56 -7.98 4.39 0.57
N ALA A 57 -8.88 4.86 1.43
CA ALA A 57 -10.32 4.64 1.28
C ALA A 57 -10.87 5.41 0.06
N MET A 58 -10.51 6.68 -0.08
CA MET A 58 -10.90 7.51 -1.22
C MET A 58 -10.42 6.93 -2.55
N ALA A 59 -9.18 6.41 -2.61
CA ALA A 59 -8.65 5.77 -3.81
C ALA A 59 -9.45 4.52 -4.19
N ARG A 60 -9.82 3.70 -3.21
CA ARG A 60 -10.65 2.51 -3.42
C ARG A 60 -12.04 2.86 -3.94
N GLU A 61 -12.68 3.88 -3.37
CA GLU A 61 -14.00 4.35 -3.80
C GLU A 61 -13.97 4.90 -5.23
N ARG A 62 -12.96 5.72 -5.58
CA ARG A 62 -12.77 6.20 -6.95
C ARG A 62 -12.57 5.06 -7.95
N ALA A 63 -11.74 4.06 -7.60
CA ALA A 63 -11.53 2.90 -8.44
C ALA A 63 -12.81 2.08 -8.64
N ALA A 64 -13.61 1.90 -7.57
CA ALA A 64 -14.88 1.19 -7.66
C ALA A 64 -15.88 1.92 -8.59
N ALA A 65 -15.96 3.25 -8.51
CA ALA A 65 -16.81 4.04 -9.41
C ALA A 65 -16.37 3.88 -10.88
N LEU A 66 -15.07 4.00 -11.16
CA LEU A 66 -14.53 3.82 -12.52
C LEU A 66 -14.80 2.43 -13.10
N LEU A 67 -14.79 1.39 -12.26
CA LEU A 67 -15.06 0.01 -12.70
C LEU A 67 -16.56 -0.29 -12.85
N ALA A 68 -17.44 0.49 -12.22
CA ALA A 68 -18.89 0.34 -12.38
C ALA A 68 -19.40 0.96 -13.70
N ASP A 69 -18.63 1.87 -14.28
CA ASP A 69 -18.93 2.55 -15.54
C ASP A 69 -18.37 1.79 -16.78
N VAL A 70 -17.84 0.57 -16.60
CA VAL A 70 -17.28 -0.31 -17.65
C VAL A 70 -18.09 -1.60 -17.73
#